data_AF-A0A933CWU3-F1
#
_entry.id   AF-A0A933CWU3-F1
#
_cell.length_a   1.000
_cell.length_b   1.000
_cell.length_c   1.000
_cell.angle_alpha   90.00
_cell.angle_beta   90.00
_cell.angle_gamma   90.00
#
_symmetry.space_group_name_H-M   'P 1'
#
loop_
_entity.id
_entity.type
_entity.pdbx_description
1 polymer ?
#
loop_
_entity_poly.entity_id
_entity_poly.type
_entity_poly.pdbx_seq_one_letter_code
_entity_poly.pdbx_strand_id
1 'polypeptide(L)'
;MPASPYRHEPQDFAERQARNRAMSAGLIFSFILIFLLLGFSVDYLYLDAWSSAGRWFPVATVASLALATVIALASYYGGSELILRSLGAEELNIKLPEHRELQNVVTEMALASGCPMPRVYVI
;
A
#
# COMPACT_ATOMS: atom_id res chain seq x y z
N MET A 1 20.57 32.88 -23.42
CA MET A 1 19.97 31.65 -22.85
C MET A 1 19.49 31.97 -21.45
N PRO A 2 18.18 32.00 -21.15
CA PRO A 2 17.69 32.20 -19.80
C PRO A 2 17.96 30.95 -18.95
N ALA A 3 18.44 31.14 -17.72
CA ALA A 3 18.69 30.07 -16.76
C ALA A 3 17.38 29.39 -16.34
N SER A 4 17.37 28.05 -16.30
CA SER A 4 16.24 27.25 -15.82
C SER A 4 15.90 27.61 -14.36
N PRO A 5 14.63 27.89 -14.01
CA PRO A 5 14.22 28.28 -12.66
C PRO A 5 14.08 27.11 -11.66
N TYR A 6 14.41 25.87 -12.06
CA TYR A 6 14.28 24.69 -11.19
C TYR A 6 15.57 24.43 -10.41
N ARG A 7 15.77 25.18 -9.32
CA ARG A 7 16.70 24.76 -8.26
C ARG A 7 15.96 23.70 -7.44
N HIS A 8 16.19 22.42 -7.75
CA HIS A 8 15.84 21.35 -6.81
C HIS A 8 16.74 21.52 -5.60
N GLU A 9 16.24 22.12 -4.52
CA GLU A 9 16.87 21.93 -3.23
C GLU A 9 16.95 20.41 -3.00
N PRO A 10 18.12 19.85 -2.69
CA PRO A 10 18.24 18.43 -2.39
C PRO A 10 17.44 18.15 -1.12
N GLN A 11 16.16 17.85 -1.28
CA GLN A 11 15.31 17.44 -0.18
C GLN A 11 15.81 16.09 0.31
N ASP A 12 16.04 15.98 1.61
CA ASP A 12 16.60 14.79 2.23
C ASP A 12 15.67 13.57 2.02
N PHE A 13 16.22 12.49 1.47
CA PHE A 13 15.47 11.26 1.19
C PHE A 13 14.92 10.64 2.47
N ALA A 14 15.66 10.76 3.58
CA ALA A 14 15.23 10.24 4.88
C ALA A 14 13.96 10.94 5.38
N GLU A 15 13.86 12.26 5.17
CA GLU A 15 12.69 13.05 5.56
C GLU A 15 11.45 12.63 4.76
N ARG A 16 11.58 12.41 3.45
CA ARG A 16 10.48 11.93 2.61
C ARG A 16 10.04 10.51 2.98
N GLN A 17 10.97 9.61 3.32
CA GLN A 17 10.64 8.27 3.80
C GLN A 17 9.87 8.30 5.12
N ALA A 18 10.24 9.20 6.05
CA ALA A 18 9.51 9.39 7.30
C ALA A 18 8.08 9.92 7.03
N ARG A 19 7.94 10.92 6.16
CA ARG A 19 6.63 11.48 5.79
C ARG A 19 5.74 10.45 5.12
N ASN A 20 6.25 9.66 4.18
CA ASN A 20 5.47 8.60 3.54
C ASN A 20 5.02 7.53 4.54
N ARG A 21 5.89 7.11 5.46
CA ARG A 21 5.50 6.17 6.52
C ARG A 21 4.37 6.71 7.39
N ALA A 22 4.41 8.00 7.75
CA ALA A 22 3.34 8.64 8.50
C ALA A 22 2.02 8.72 7.70
N MET A 23 2.10 9.06 6.41
CA MET A 23 0.92 9.10 5.54
C MET A 23 0.29 7.71 5.35
N SER A 24 1.11 6.68 5.11
CA SER A 24 0.63 5.29 5.02
C SER A 24 0.02 4.82 6.35
N ALA A 25 0.61 5.18 7.49
CA ALA A 25 0.05 4.87 8.80
C ALA A 25 -1.31 5.56 9.00
N GLY A 26 -1.44 6.84 8.60
CA GLY A 26 -2.71 7.56 8.64
C GLY A 26 -3.79 6.92 7.77
N LEU A 27 -3.42 6.40 6.59
CA LEU A 27 -4.33 5.68 5.69
C LEU A 27 -4.80 4.34 6.28
N ILE A 28 -3.89 3.55 6.86
CA ILE A 28 -4.23 2.29 7.52
C ILE A 28 -5.12 2.56 8.74
N PHE A 29 -4.79 3.59 9.53
CA PHE A 29 -5.58 3.99 10.69
C PHE A 29 -7.01 4.40 10.29
N SER A 30 -7.16 5.26 9.28
CA SER A 30 -8.48 5.70 8.82
C SER A 30 -9.30 4.54 8.24
N PHE A 31 -8.67 3.60 7.52
CA PHE A 31 -9.31 2.38 7.05
C PHE A 31 -9.85 1.52 8.19
N ILE A 32 -9.03 1.25 9.21
CA ILE A 32 -9.45 0.49 10.40
C ILE A 32 -10.58 1.22 11.14
N LEU A 33 -10.47 2.54 11.29
CA LEU A 33 -11.49 3.37 11.93
C LEU A 33 -12.85 3.27 11.21
N ILE A 34 -12.87 3.29 9.88
CA ILE A 34 -14.10 3.12 9.09
C ILE A 34 -14.74 1.76 9.38
N PHE A 35 -13.96 0.67 9.36
CA PHE A 35 -14.49 -0.68 9.64
C PHE A 35 -14.96 -0.84 11.09
N LEU A 36 -14.26 -0.21 12.04
CA LEU A 36 -14.67 -0.18 13.44
C LEU A 36 -16.02 0.53 13.58
N LEU A 37 -16.19 1.71 12.97
CA LEU A 37 -17.45 2.45 12.99
C LEU A 37 -18.59 1.67 12.31
N LEU A 38 -18.31 0.96 11.21
CA LEU A 38 -19.30 0.12 10.55
C LEU A 38 -19.75 -1.04 11.44
N GLY A 39 -18.82 -1.80 12.01
CA GLY A 39 -19.16 -2.92 12.89
C GLY A 39 -19.90 -2.46 14.16
N PHE A 40 -19.44 -1.36 14.74
CA PHE A 40 -20.10 -0.70 15.87
C PHE A 40 -21.54 -0.29 15.54
N SER A 41 -21.74 0.30 14.36
CA SER A 41 -23.07 0.73 13.92
C SER A 41 -24.02 -0.46 13.78
N VAL A 42 -23.52 -1.61 13.30
CA VAL A 42 -24.31 -2.84 13.19
C VAL A 42 -24.67 -3.40 14.56
N ASP A 43 -23.70 -3.48 15.48
CA ASP A 43 -23.95 -3.97 16.84
C ASP A 43 -24.96 -3.10 17.60
N TYR A 44 -24.87 -1.78 17.43
CA TYR A 44 -25.77 -0.82 18.07
C TYR A 44 -27.19 -0.85 17.50
N LEU A 45 -27.34 -0.91 16.18
CA LEU A 45 -28.66 -0.79 15.53
C LEU A 45 -29.44 -2.10 15.42
N TYR A 46 -28.75 -3.26 15.33
CA TYR A 46 -29.40 -4.53 15.00
C TYR A 46 -29.23 -5.61 16.07
N LEU A 47 -28.16 -5.57 16.88
CA LEU A 47 -27.85 -6.63 17.84
C LEU A 47 -28.11 -6.23 19.29
N ASP A 48 -28.57 -5.00 19.51
CA ASP A 48 -28.89 -4.45 20.82
C ASP A 48 -27.76 -4.68 21.83
N ALA A 49 -26.49 -4.67 21.38
CA ALA A 49 -25.36 -5.19 22.15
C ALA A 49 -25.14 -4.47 23.50
N TRP A 50 -25.82 -3.33 23.71
CA TRP A 50 -25.81 -2.50 24.92
C TRP A 50 -27.20 -2.18 25.48
N SER A 51 -28.25 -2.85 25.01
CA SER A 51 -29.56 -2.81 25.65
C SER A 51 -29.63 -3.88 26.76
N SER A 52 -30.45 -3.65 27.78
CA SER A 52 -30.68 -4.60 28.87
C SER A 52 -31.30 -5.95 28.43
N ALA A 53 -31.73 -6.07 27.17
CA ALA A 53 -32.29 -7.28 26.58
C ALA A 53 -31.35 -7.97 25.56
N GLY A 54 -30.27 -7.30 25.13
CA GLY A 54 -29.40 -7.76 24.05
C GLY A 54 -28.15 -8.51 24.49
N ARG A 55 -27.41 -9.04 23.51
CA ARG A 55 -26.19 -9.82 23.72
C ARG A 55 -25.04 -8.88 24.09
N TRP A 56 -24.45 -9.01 25.28
CA TRP A 56 -23.32 -8.17 25.74
C TRP A 56 -22.08 -8.13 24.81
N PHE A 57 -21.97 -9.05 23.85
CA PHE A 57 -20.78 -9.21 23.01
C PHE A 57 -20.97 -8.59 21.62
N PRO A 58 -20.11 -7.62 21.20
CA PRO A 58 -20.23 -6.93 19.92
C PRO A 58 -19.67 -7.77 18.77
N VAL A 59 -20.48 -8.73 18.29
CA VAL A 59 -20.08 -9.71 17.27
C VAL A 59 -19.70 -9.00 15.97
N ALA A 60 -20.46 -8.00 15.54
CA ALA A 60 -20.25 -7.34 14.26
C ALA A 60 -18.97 -6.49 14.24
N THR A 61 -18.65 -5.82 15.34
CA THR A 61 -17.42 -5.04 15.53
C THR A 61 -16.20 -5.95 15.52
N VAL A 62 -16.26 -7.09 16.22
CA VAL A 62 -15.15 -8.05 16.23
C VAL A 62 -14.94 -8.64 14.83
N ALA A 63 -16.03 -9.00 14.14
CA ALA A 63 -15.96 -9.51 12.77
C ALA A 63 -15.43 -8.46 11.78
N SER A 64 -15.89 -7.21 11.86
CA SER A 64 -15.44 -6.14 10.97
C SER A 64 -13.97 -5.81 11.20
N LEU A 65 -13.50 -5.82 12.46
CA LEU A 65 -12.11 -5.57 12.80
C LEU A 65 -11.20 -6.70 12.30
N ALA A 66 -11.63 -7.96 12.46
CA ALA A 66 -10.91 -9.10 11.91
C ALA A 66 -10.79 -9.00 10.38
N LEU A 67 -11.89 -8.68 9.70
CA LEU A 67 -11.92 -8.50 8.24
C LEU A 67 -11.01 -7.33 7.80
N ALA A 68 -11.10 -6.17 8.46
CA ALA A 68 -10.26 -5.02 8.18
C ALA A 68 -8.77 -5.35 8.34
N THR A 69 -8.43 -6.09 9.39
CA THR A 69 -7.04 -6.52 9.64
C THR A 69 -6.54 -7.42 8.52
N VAL A 70 -7.34 -8.40 8.08
CA VAL A 70 -6.99 -9.29 6.96
C VAL A 70 -6.79 -8.50 5.67
N ILE A 71 -7.71 -7.57 5.35
CA ILE A 71 -7.60 -6.73 4.15
C ILE A 71 -6.36 -5.84 4.23
N ALA A 72 -6.14 -5.17 5.35
CA ALA A 72 -5.00 -4.28 5.55
C ALA A 72 -3.67 -5.03 5.41
N LEU A 73 -3.55 -6.22 5.99
CA LEU A 73 -2.36 -7.06 5.85
C LEU A 73 -2.18 -7.53 4.40
N ALA A 74 -3.24 -8.01 3.76
CA ALA A 74 -3.19 -8.44 2.36
C ALA A 74 -2.77 -7.29 1.43
N SER A 75 -3.30 -6.08 1.63
CA SER A 75 -2.93 -4.90 0.88
C SER A 75 -1.51 -4.41 1.19
N TYR A 76 -1.07 -4.48 2.44
CA TYR A 76 0.27 -4.05 2.83
C TYR A 76 1.36 -4.91 2.20
N TYR A 77 1.18 -6.24 2.18
CA TYR A 77 2.18 -7.16 1.66
C TYR A 77 2.01 -7.49 0.16
N GLY A 78 0.77 -7.47 -0.36
CA GLY A 78 0.46 -7.86 -1.74
C GLY A 78 0.01 -6.71 -2.65
N GLY A 79 -0.09 -5.48 -2.14
CA GLY A 79 -0.69 -4.36 -2.86
C GLY A 79 0.03 -4.00 -4.16
N SER A 80 1.36 -4.02 -4.17
CA SER A 80 2.14 -3.69 -5.38
C SER A 80 1.88 -4.67 -6.51
N GLU A 81 1.79 -5.97 -6.20
CA GLU A 81 1.55 -7.01 -7.20
C GLU A 81 0.12 -6.96 -7.73
N LEU A 82 -0.86 -6.68 -6.87
CA LEU A 82 -2.25 -6.46 -7.29
C LEU A 82 -2.38 -5.27 -8.26
N ILE A 83 -1.71 -4.15 -7.96
CA ILE A 83 -1.71 -2.98 -8.83
C ILE A 83 -1.05 -3.32 -10.17
N LEU A 84 0.13 -3.94 -10.16
CA LEU A 84 0.83 -4.33 -11.38
C LEU A 84 -0.01 -5.24 -12.27
N ARG A 85 -0.61 -6.29 -11.69
CA ARG A 85 -1.51 -7.19 -12.41
C ARG A 85 -2.73 -6.47 -12.98
N SER A 86 -3.29 -5.49 -12.26
CA SER A 86 -4.43 -4.69 -12.73
C SER A 86 -4.09 -3.81 -13.94
N LEU A 87 -2.81 -3.44 -14.10
CA LEU A 87 -2.31 -2.68 -15.24
C LEU A 87 -1.91 -3.57 -16.41
N GLY A 88 -2.07 -4.90 -16.30
CA GLY A 88 -1.62 -5.84 -17.33
C GLY A 88 -0.09 -6.04 -17.33
N ALA A 89 0.59 -5.72 -16.23
CA ALA A 89 2.03 -5.84 -16.17
C ALA A 89 2.48 -7.31 -16.20
N GLU A 90 3.48 -7.61 -17.03
CA GLU A 90 4.09 -8.92 -17.22
C GLU A 90 5.56 -8.92 -16.75
N GLU A 91 6.06 -10.10 -16.38
CA GLU A 91 7.46 -10.29 -16.01
C GLU A 91 8.38 -10.23 -17.24
N LEU A 92 9.65 -9.87 -17.03
CA LEU A 92 10.63 -9.80 -18.11
C LEU A 92 10.92 -11.17 -18.71
N ASN A 93 10.52 -11.35 -19.96
CA ASN A 93 11.00 -12.44 -20.81
C ASN A 93 12.40 -12.16 -21.41
N ILE A 94 13.46 -12.76 -20.84
CA ILE A 94 14.86 -12.57 -21.26
C ILE A 94 15.17 -13.10 -22.68
N LYS A 95 14.25 -13.87 -23.29
CA LYS A 95 14.39 -14.29 -24.69
C LYS A 95 14.16 -13.14 -25.66
N LEU A 96 13.44 -12.09 -25.25
CA LEU A 96 13.22 -10.89 -26.06
C LEU A 96 14.42 -9.94 -25.90
N PRO A 97 15.00 -9.44 -27.00
CA PRO A 97 16.14 -8.52 -26.96
C PRO A 97 15.84 -7.25 -26.14
N GLU A 98 14.65 -6.68 -26.30
CA GLU A 98 14.23 -5.43 -25.65
C GLU A 98 14.14 -5.58 -24.12
N HIS A 99 13.59 -6.71 -23.64
CA HIS A 99 13.48 -6.98 -22.21
C HIS A 99 14.86 -7.19 -21.58
N ARG A 100 15.79 -7.85 -22.31
CA ARG A 100 17.16 -8.03 -21.84
C ARG A 100 17.91 -6.70 -21.75
N GLU A 101 17.72 -5.82 -22.72
CA GLU A 101 18.29 -4.47 -22.68
C GLU A 101 17.76 -3.68 -21.49
N LEU A 102 16.43 -3.71 -21.27
CA LEU A 102 15.82 -3.09 -20.09
C LEU A 102 16.41 -3.62 -18.78
N GLN A 103 16.56 -4.95 -18.66
CA GLN A 103 17.15 -5.56 -17.47
C GLN A 103 18.59 -5.07 -17.23
N ASN A 104 19.39 -4.98 -18.29
CA ASN A 104 20.78 -4.50 -18.19
C ASN A 104 20.83 -3.05 -17.72
N VAL A 105 20.01 -2.17 -18.31
CA VAL A 105 19.95 -0.75 -17.91
C VAL A 105 19.56 -0.62 -16.44
N VAL A 106 18.52 -1.34 -16.00
CA VAL A 106 18.09 -1.31 -14.60
C VAL A 106 19.17 -1.87 -13.66
N THR A 107 19.89 -2.90 -14.09
CA THR A 107 21.00 -3.49 -13.33
C THR A 107 22.14 -2.50 -13.15
N GLU A 108 22.57 -1.82 -14.22
CA GLU A 108 23.63 -0.79 -14.14
C GLU A 108 23.19 0.38 -13.25
N MET A 109 21.92 0.79 -13.30
CA MET A 109 21.39 1.83 -12.41
C MET A 109 21.36 1.38 -10.94
N ALA A 110 21.00 0.12 -10.67
CA ALA A 110 21.01 -0.43 -9.31
C ALA A 110 22.44 -0.52 -8.76
N LEU A 111 23.39 -1.00 -9.57
CA LEU A 111 24.81 -1.06 -9.23
C LEU A 111 25.40 0.33 -8.99
N ALA A 112 25.15 1.28 -9.89
CA ALA A 112 25.67 2.65 -9.78
C ALA A 112 25.09 3.39 -8.57
N SER A 113 23.82 3.14 -8.23
CA SER A 113 23.16 3.77 -7.07
C SER A 113 23.40 3.04 -5.75
N GLY A 114 23.95 1.81 -5.77
CA GLY A 114 24.08 0.95 -4.60
C GLY A 114 22.74 0.45 -4.04
N CYS A 115 21.64 0.59 -4.81
CA CYS A 115 20.32 0.11 -4.41
C CYS A 115 20.18 -1.41 -4.67
N PRO A 116 19.37 -2.12 -3.87
CA PRO A 116 19.03 -3.51 -4.19
C PRO A 116 18.31 -3.58 -5.55
N MET A 117 18.52 -4.68 -6.30
CA MET A 117 17.89 -4.89 -7.60
C MET A 117 16.35 -4.85 -7.47
N PRO A 118 15.66 -3.92 -8.15
CA PRO A 118 14.21 -3.84 -8.07
C PRO A 118 13.55 -4.97 -8.88
N ARG A 119 12.30 -5.29 -8.54
CA ARG A 119 11.46 -6.13 -9.41
C ARG A 119 11.01 -5.29 -10.61
N VAL A 120 11.23 -5.80 -11.82
CA VAL A 120 10.94 -5.09 -13.07
C VAL A 120 9.81 -5.82 -13.80
N TYR A 121 8.86 -5.05 -14.31
CA TYR A 121 7.72 -5.52 -15.09
C TYR A 121 7.56 -4.63 -16.33
N VAL A 122 6.95 -5.16 -17.38
CA VAL A 122 6.60 -4.43 -18.61
C VAL A 122 5.09 -4.39 -18.78
N ILE A 123 4.55 -3.34 -19.38
CA ILE A 123 3.11 -3.15 -19.68
C ILE A 123 2.98 -2.90 -21.18
#